data_AF-B4D308-F1
#
_entry.id   AF-B4D308-F1
#
_cell.length_a   1.000
_cell.length_b   1.000
_cell.length_c   1.000
_cell.angle_alpha   90.00
_cell.angle_beta   90.00
_cell.angle_gamma   90.00
#
_symmetry.space_group_name_H-M   'P 1'
#
loop_
_entity.id
_entity.type
_entity.pdbx_description
1 polymer ?
#
loop_
_entity_poly.entity_id
_entity_poly.type
_entity_poly.pdbx_seq_one_letter_code
_entity_poly.pdbx_strand_id
1 'polypeptide(L)' 'MPHPGAFGQLTRIFPAETSEMADRRPLLRIAVSGNLDELAAALDAEVRAEMAKDRVYWEPLKREFEAMRFAEARGNRAAP' A
#
# COMPACT_ATOMS: atom_id res chain seq x y z
N MET A 1 1.07 -0.67 7.99
CA MET A 1 1.68 -2.01 7.90
C MET A 1 0.55 -3.00 7.71
N PRO A 2 0.49 -3.74 6.59
CA PRO A 2 -0.52 -4.78 6.42
C PRO A 2 -0.30 -5.89 7.47
N HIS A 3 -1.38 -6.33 8.14
CA HIS A 3 -1.29 -7.28 9.25
C HIS A 3 -1.59 -8.70 8.78
N PRO A 4 -0.57 -9.57 8.57
CA PRO A 4 -0.78 -10.95 8.10
C PRO A 4 -1.60 -11.80 9.08
N GLY A 5 -1.58 -11.46 10.37
CA GLY A 5 -2.36 -12.15 11.41
C GLY A 5 -3.88 -12.06 11.21
N ALA A 6 -4.39 -10.96 10.63
CA ALA A 6 -5.82 -10.81 10.36
C ALA A 6 -6.30 -11.79 9.28
N PHE A 7 -5.47 -12.03 8.26
CA PHE A 7 -5.76 -12.98 7.20
C PHE A 7 -5.74 -14.44 7.69
N GLY A 8 -4.75 -14.80 8.51
CA GLY A 8 -4.71 -16.14 9.13
C GLY A 8 -5.88 -16.38 10.10
N GLN A 9 -6.40 -15.33 10.72
CA GLN A 9 -7.59 -15.43 11.57
C GLN A 9 -8.86 -15.61 10.72
N LEU A 10 -8.98 -14.91 9.60
CA LEU A 10 -10.12 -15.05 8.67
C LEU A 10 -10.19 -16.44 8.03
N THR A 11 -9.06 -17.03 7.63
CA THR A 11 -9.04 -18.41 7.08
C THR A 11 -9.48 -19.44 8.10
N ARG A 12 -9.29 -19.17 9.40
CA ARG A 12 -9.74 -20.04 10.49
C ARG A 12 -11.23 -19.91 10.80
N ILE A 13 -11.79 -18.71 10.65
CA ILE A 13 -13.20 -18.42 10.95
C ILE A 13 -14.10 -18.79 9.74
N PHE A 14 -13.60 -18.59 8.52
CA PHE A 14 -14.35 -18.77 7.26
C PHE A 14 -13.57 -19.63 6.25
N PRO A 15 -13.36 -20.93 6.52
CA PRO A 15 -12.52 -21.79 5.69
C PRO A 15 -13.11 -22.06 4.30
N ALA A 16 -14.44 -22.13 4.17
CA ALA A 16 -15.10 -22.41 2.88
C ALA A 16 -15.02 -21.18 1.95
N GLU A 17 -15.33 -20.01 2.48
CA GLU A 17 -15.34 -18.75 1.76
C GLU A 17 -13.92 -18.32 1.36
N THR A 18 -12.94 -18.53 2.26
CA THR A 18 -11.54 -18.22 1.93
C THR A 18 -10.96 -19.17 0.88
N SER A 19 -11.41 -20.43 0.84
CA SER A 19 -11.04 -21.39 -0.21
C SER A 19 -11.63 -21.01 -1.57
N GLU A 20 -12.93 -20.70 -1.64
CA GLU A 20 -13.56 -20.22 -2.89
C GLU A 20 -12.91 -18.91 -3.40
N MET A 21 -12.53 -18.03 -2.48
CA MET A 21 -11.89 -16.76 -2.83
C MET A 21 -10.39 -16.88 -3.12
N ALA A 22 -9.73 -17.98 -2.74
CA ALA A 22 -8.31 -18.22 -3.01
C ALA A 22 -8.00 -18.32 -4.51
N ASP A 23 -8.98 -18.69 -5.33
CA ASP A 23 -8.85 -18.70 -6.79
C ASP A 23 -8.75 -17.28 -7.35
N ARG A 24 -9.52 -16.34 -6.77
CA ARG A 24 -9.60 -14.95 -7.24
C ARG A 24 -8.57 -14.02 -6.57
N ARG A 25 -8.13 -14.36 -5.35
CA ARG A 25 -7.17 -13.56 -4.58
C ARG A 25 -5.96 -14.42 -4.18
N PRO A 26 -4.81 -14.24 -4.86
CA PRO A 26 -3.58 -14.97 -4.55
C PRO A 26 -3.14 -14.86 -3.08
N LEU A 27 -3.36 -13.70 -2.44
CA LEU A 27 -3.05 -13.48 -1.02
C LEU A 27 -3.84 -14.40 -0.08
N LEU A 28 -5.10 -14.72 -0.40
CA LEU A 28 -5.89 -15.65 0.40
C LEU A 28 -5.39 -17.08 0.27
N ARG A 29 -4.87 -17.46 -0.91
CA ARG A 29 -4.25 -18.77 -1.12
C ARG A 29 -3.02 -18.98 -0.23
N ILE A 30 -2.18 -17.95 -0.13
CA ILE A 30 -0.98 -17.96 0.74
C ILE A 30 -1.39 -17.93 2.23
N ALA A 31 -2.47 -17.21 2.57
CA ALA A 31 -3.01 -17.23 3.93
C ALA A 31 -3.59 -18.61 4.31
N VAL A 32 -4.26 -19.30 3.38
CA VAL A 32 -4.82 -20.65 3.58
C VAL A 32 -3.70 -21.70 3.71
N SER A 33 -2.58 -21.54 3.00
CA SER A 33 -1.42 -22.43 3.16
C SER A 33 -0.71 -22.26 4.52
N GLY A 34 -1.02 -21.19 5.27
CA GLY A 34 -0.46 -20.93 6.59
C GLY A 34 0.95 -20.32 6.57
N ASN A 35 1.47 -19.95 5.41
CA ASN A 35 2.81 -19.37 5.28
C ASN A 35 2.78 -17.85 5.53
N LEU A 36 2.89 -17.47 6.80
CA LEU A 36 2.80 -16.06 7.24
C LEU A 36 3.92 -15.18 6.69
N ASP A 37 5.13 -15.72 6.49
CA ASP A 37 6.27 -14.97 5.96
C ASP A 37 6.08 -14.65 4.48
N GLU A 38 5.60 -15.63 3.71
CA GLU A 38 5.26 -15.44 2.30
C GLU A 38 4.07 -14.49 2.14
N LEU A 39 3.08 -14.57 3.03
CA LEU A 39 1.95 -13.65 3.06
C LEU A 39 2.40 -12.21 3.34
N ALA A 40 3.32 -12.02 4.29
CA ALA A 40 3.88 -10.71 4.60
C ALA A 40 4.64 -10.14 3.39
N ALA A 41 5.48 -10.95 2.74
CA ALA A 41 6.22 -10.53 1.54
C ALA A 41 5.29 -10.16 0.37
N ALA A 42 4.21 -10.93 0.16
CA ALA A 42 3.24 -10.67 -0.89
C ALA A 42 2.41 -9.39 -0.62
N LEU A 43 2.03 -9.15 0.64
CA LEU A 43 1.37 -7.91 1.07
C LEU A 43 2.27 -6.69 0.87
N ASP A 44 3.55 -6.81 1.23
CA ASP A 44 4.54 -5.75 1.00
C ASP A 44 4.75 -5.45 -0.48
N ALA A 45 4.72 -6.47 -1.33
CA ALA A 45 4.82 -6.30 -2.78
C ALA A 45 3.62 -5.53 -3.34
N GLU A 46 2.39 -5.82 -2.91
CA GLU A 46 1.21 -5.04 -3.29
C GLU A 46 1.31 -3.59 -2.83
N VAL A 47 1.71 -3.36 -1.57
CA VAL A 47 1.88 -2.01 -1.03
C VAL A 47 2.91 -1.23 -1.85
N ARG A 48 4.06 -1.84 -2.18
CA ARG A 48 5.08 -1.17 -3.01
C ARG A 48 4.59 -0.88 -4.43
N ALA A 49 3.84 -1.81 -5.04
CA ALA A 49 3.27 -1.60 -6.37
C ALA A 49 2.29 -0.42 -6.38
N GLU A 50 1.46 -0.29 -5.34
CA GLU A 50 0.52 0.82 -5.21
C GLU A 50 1.24 2.13 -4.89
N MET A 51 2.20 2.11 -3.96
CA MET A 51 3.05 3.27 -3.66
C MET A 51 3.85 3.74 -4.89
N ALA A 52 4.25 2.84 -5.79
CA ALA A 52 4.93 3.22 -7.03
C ALA A 52 3.99 3.99 -7.97
N LYS A 53 2.73 3.57 -8.10
CA LYS A 53 1.71 4.29 -8.89
C LYS A 53 1.40 5.65 -8.28
N ASP A 54 1.21 5.68 -6.96
CA ASP A 54 0.97 6.92 -6.23
C ASP A 54 2.16 7.86 -6.39
N ARG A 55 3.39 7.36 -6.30
CA ARG A 55 4.58 8.19 -6.50
C ARG A 55 4.59 8.83 -7.89
N VAL A 56 4.34 8.05 -8.95
CA VAL A 56 4.29 8.58 -10.32
C VAL A 56 3.20 9.64 -10.48
N TYR A 57 2.05 9.46 -9.82
CA TYR A 57 0.96 10.43 -9.86
C TYR A 57 1.25 11.70 -9.04
N TRP A 58 1.85 11.56 -7.85
CA TRP A 58 2.09 12.68 -6.92
C TRP A 58 3.39 13.45 -7.19
N GLU A 59 4.37 12.87 -7.86
CA GLU A 59 5.67 13.51 -8.12
C GLU A 59 5.57 14.82 -8.93
N PRO A 60 4.74 14.94 -9.98
CA PRO A 60 4.50 16.21 -10.67
C PRO A 60 3.81 17.24 -9.76
N LEU A 61 2.76 16.82 -9.06
CA LEU A 61 1.96 17.69 -8.19
C LEU A 61 2.80 18.25 -7.04
N LYS A 62 3.66 17.41 -6.44
CA LYS A 62 4.57 17.83 -5.37
C LYS A 62 5.60 18.85 -5.86
N ARG A 63 6.09 18.72 -7.10
CA ARG A 63 6.99 19.72 -7.70
C ARG A 63 6.32 21.07 -7.89
N GLU A 64 5.05 21.09 -8.29
CA GLU A 64 4.26 22.32 -8.43
C GLU A 64 4.04 23.00 -7.07
N PHE A 65 3.63 22.23 -6.04
CA PHE A 65 3.49 22.75 -4.68
C PHE A 65 4.81 23.26 -4.09
N GLU A 66 5.92 22.56 -4.35
CA GLU A 66 7.25 23.03 -3.92
C GLU A 66 7.64 24.33 -4.64
N ALA A 67 7.37 24.46 -5.94
CA ALA A 67 7.62 25.69 -6.69
C ALA A 67 6.80 26.88 -6.14
N MET A 68 5.53 26.65 -5.79
CA MET A 68 4.68 27.66 -5.15
C MET A 68 5.20 28.04 -3.76
N ARG A 69 5.59 27.06 -2.94
CA ARG A 69 6.16 27.29 -1.61
C ARG A 69 7.49 28.06 -1.67
N PHE A 70 8.33 27.79 -2.67
CA PHE A 70 9.55 28.56 -2.91
C PHE A 70 9.24 29.99 -3.36
N ALA A 71 8.20 30.21 -4.16
CA ALA A 71 7.77 31.54 -4.57
C ALA A 71 7.23 32.35 -3.39
N GLU A 72 6.41 31.76 -2.51
CA GLU A 72 5.92 32.38 -1.29
C GLU A 72 7.06 32.71 -0.31
N ALA A 73 8.00 31.79 -0.10
CA ALA A 73 9.15 32.01 0.76
C ALA A 73 10.08 33.13 0.24
N ARG A 74 10.19 33.28 -1.09
CA ARG A 74 10.93 34.39 -1.72
C ARG A 74 10.15 35.71 -1.65
N GLY A 75 8.84 35.70 -1.82
CA GLY A 75 7.97 36.88 -1.67
C GLY A 75 7.98 37.43 -0.24
N ASN A 76 7.96 36.54 0.77
CA ASN A 76 8.01 36.93 2.18
C ASN A 76 9.38 37.50 2.63
N ARG A 77 10.47 37.22 1.90
CA ARG A 77 11.79 37.85 2.12
C ARG A 77 11.96 39.20 1.40
N ALA A 78 11.06 39.52 0.47
CA ALA A 78 11.11 40.75 -0.32
C ALA A 78 10.09 41.82 0.15
N ALA A 79 9.31 41.54 1.19
CA ALA A 79 8.55 42.55 1.91
C ALA A 79 9.48 43.30 2.89
N PRO A 80 9.47 44.65 2.91
CA PRO A 80 10.36 45.48 3.73
C PRO A 80 10.11 45.36 5.23
#